data_AF-M4SW68-F1
#
_entry.id   AF-M4SW68-F1
#
_cell.length_a   1.000
_cell.length_b   1.000
_cell.length_c   1.000
_cell.angle_alpha   90.00
_cell.angle_beta   90.00
_cell.angle_gamma   90.00
#
_symmetry.space_group_name_H-M   'P 1'
#
loop_
_entity.id
_entity.type
_entity.pdbx_description
1 polymer ?
#
loop_
_entity_poly.entity_id
_entity_poly.type
_entity_poly.pdbx_seq_one_letter_code
_entity_poly.pdbx_strand_id
1 'polypeptide(L)'
;MLIQPLLSLVVAGVLTTIKQCSAVAVKSANAEDFAALCGLITLAKANFQIKTEPPDIADSIRSLIAINYTIGDDAIRNDVAADKTKDWAAVSAKHTGTKVYYSKHWEQWSRVENLNPSDAEAKALLVWHKHRNNSEVKQRVRMITETAIALHEAAQQVKEDLKAAGLSDDLERSLYGAPKATATFKFASGNRETECGKGTTATASPGTKAGKALYWDLLCLCAGKNTDTDAGLACCEGCDEAPNNNAWTANTDGKERAEKIAERCPPYLVPEQLTQSLLNSRLLSFLTRANKHKGSGLVEKFVLVRK
;
A
#
# COMPACT_ATOMS: atom_id res chain seq x y z
N MET A 1 23.70 -35.05 -30.22
CA MET A 1 25.02 -34.57 -29.72
C MET A 1 25.14 -33.11 -30.11
N LEU A 2 25.02 -32.20 -29.12
CA LEU A 2 26.08 -31.27 -28.62
C LEU A 2 26.24 -30.06 -29.57
N ILE A 3 26.31 -28.77 -29.20
CA ILE A 3 26.42 -28.00 -27.95
C ILE A 3 26.27 -26.51 -28.37
N GLN A 4 25.54 -25.69 -27.60
CA GLN A 4 25.75 -24.22 -27.49
C GLN A 4 27.00 -23.97 -26.61
N PRO A 5 27.74 -22.83 -26.64
CA PRO A 5 27.23 -21.47 -26.88
C PRO A 5 28.20 -20.49 -27.61
N LEU A 6 27.63 -19.45 -28.23
CA LEU A 6 28.36 -18.24 -28.65
C LEU A 6 27.83 -17.08 -27.80
N LEU A 7 28.36 -16.96 -26.59
CA LEU A 7 28.07 -15.86 -25.66
C LEU A 7 29.36 -15.52 -24.90
N SER A 8 30.36 -14.98 -25.60
CA SER A 8 31.61 -14.49 -24.99
C SER A 8 32.41 -13.66 -25.99
N LEU A 9 32.01 -12.41 -26.26
CA LEU A 9 32.91 -11.44 -26.94
C LEU A 9 32.54 -9.95 -26.78
N VAL A 10 31.81 -9.57 -25.73
CA VAL A 10 31.54 -8.12 -25.44
C VAL A 10 32.06 -7.67 -24.06
N VAL A 11 32.57 -8.57 -23.20
CA VAL A 11 32.96 -8.20 -21.81
C VAL A 11 34.41 -7.70 -21.67
N ALA A 12 35.26 -7.80 -22.71
CA ALA A 12 36.69 -7.48 -22.57
C ALA A 12 37.09 -6.02 -22.88
N GLY A 13 36.16 -5.14 -23.27
CA GLY A 13 36.48 -3.77 -23.68
C GLY A 13 36.36 -2.68 -22.60
N VAL A 14 35.87 -2.99 -21.39
CA VAL A 14 35.57 -1.99 -20.34
C VAL A 14 36.37 -2.28 -19.07
N LEU A 15 37.66 -2.58 -19.19
CA LEU A 15 38.52 -2.92 -18.04
C LEU A 15 39.83 -2.13 -17.96
N THR A 16 40.02 -1.09 -18.78
CA THR A 16 41.22 -0.25 -18.74
C THR A 16 40.85 1.23 -18.63
N THR A 17 40.43 1.65 -17.43
CA THR A 17 40.80 2.93 -16.77
C THR A 17 39.99 3.10 -15.48
N ILE A 18 40.36 2.37 -14.42
CA ILE A 18 40.06 2.79 -13.05
C ILE A 18 41.36 2.76 -12.25
N LYS A 19 42.16 3.80 -12.45
CA LYS A 19 43.23 4.20 -11.54
C LYS A 19 43.18 5.72 -11.41
N GLN A 20 42.37 6.20 -10.48
CA GLN A 20 42.73 7.31 -9.59
C GLN A 20 41.75 7.38 -8.42
N CYS A 21 42.32 7.19 -7.23
CA CYS A 21 41.69 7.33 -5.94
C CYS A 21 41.98 8.75 -5.43
N SER A 22 40.96 9.47 -4.94
CA SER A 22 40.97 10.38 -3.75
C SER A 22 39.84 11.42 -3.83
N ALA A 23 38.99 11.45 -2.79
CA ALA A 23 38.17 12.57 -2.31
C ALA A 23 37.48 13.49 -3.34
N VAL A 24 36.46 13.00 -4.03
CA VAL A 24 35.39 13.81 -4.65
C VAL A 24 34.10 13.00 -4.56
N ALA A 25 32.98 13.60 -4.18
CA ALA A 25 31.67 12.99 -4.36
C ALA A 25 31.44 12.76 -5.86
N VAL A 26 31.85 11.60 -6.37
CA VAL A 26 31.63 11.25 -7.79
C VAL A 26 30.13 11.31 -8.06
N LYS A 27 29.73 12.10 -9.07
CA LYS A 27 28.35 12.18 -9.54
C LYS A 27 27.70 10.79 -9.58
N SER A 28 26.47 10.68 -9.10
CA SER A 28 25.66 9.46 -9.10
C SER A 28 26.22 8.27 -8.31
N ALA A 29 27.22 8.46 -7.45
CA ALA A 29 27.86 7.34 -6.78
C ALA A 29 27.01 6.72 -5.64
N ASN A 30 25.83 7.28 -5.34
CA ASN A 30 24.76 6.71 -4.52
C ASN A 30 23.52 6.31 -5.34
N ALA A 31 23.57 6.32 -6.67
CA ALA A 31 22.39 6.10 -7.52
C ALA A 31 21.67 4.78 -7.24
N GLU A 32 22.39 3.69 -7.00
CA GLU A 32 21.78 2.40 -6.65
C GLU A 32 21.12 2.40 -5.26
N ASP A 33 21.67 3.16 -4.30
CA ASP A 33 21.12 3.24 -2.94
C ASP A 33 19.90 4.17 -2.93
N PHE A 34 19.96 5.24 -3.72
CA PHE A 34 18.84 6.12 -4.02
C PHE A 34 17.70 5.36 -4.72
N ALA A 35 18.00 4.53 -5.72
CA ALA A 35 16.98 3.73 -6.41
C ALA A 35 16.27 2.75 -5.45
N ALA A 36 17.02 2.11 -4.55
CA ALA A 36 16.44 1.22 -3.54
C ALA A 36 15.56 1.98 -2.54
N LEU A 37 16.02 3.15 -2.06
CA LEU A 37 15.24 4.02 -1.18
C LEU A 37 14.00 4.58 -1.88
N CYS A 38 14.10 4.94 -3.16
CA CYS A 38 12.97 5.38 -3.97
C CYS A 38 11.87 4.33 -4.06
N GLY A 39 12.21 3.04 -4.11
CA GLY A 39 11.21 1.98 -4.08
C GLY A 39 10.36 1.96 -2.80
N LEU A 40 10.90 2.41 -1.66
CA LEU A 40 10.15 2.58 -0.41
C LEU A 40 9.40 3.93 -0.38
N ILE A 41 10.04 5.01 -0.84
CA ILE A 41 9.43 6.35 -0.89
C ILE A 41 8.20 6.37 -1.81
N THR A 42 8.28 5.79 -3.00
CA THR A 42 7.14 5.76 -3.94
C THR A 42 6.02 4.86 -3.45
N LEU A 43 6.34 3.79 -2.73
CA LEU A 43 5.35 2.96 -2.04
C LEU A 43 4.64 3.77 -0.95
N ALA A 44 5.38 4.50 -0.12
CA ALA A 44 4.79 5.31 0.96
C ALA A 44 4.05 6.56 0.48
N LYS A 45 4.44 7.12 -0.67
CA LYS A 45 3.71 8.22 -1.34
C LYS A 45 2.47 7.76 -2.11
N ALA A 46 2.34 6.46 -2.39
CA ALA A 46 1.23 5.97 -3.16
C ALA A 46 -0.07 6.18 -2.37
N ASN A 47 -0.99 6.93 -2.98
CA ASN A 47 -2.33 7.09 -2.44
C ASN A 47 -3.13 5.82 -2.71
N PHE A 48 -2.99 4.83 -1.84
CA PHE A 48 -3.81 3.62 -1.90
C PHE A 48 -5.22 3.98 -1.45
N GLN A 49 -6.01 4.47 -2.39
CA GLN A 49 -7.45 4.48 -2.22
C GLN A 49 -7.86 3.01 -2.04
N ILE A 50 -8.38 2.67 -0.86
CA ILE A 50 -9.11 1.41 -0.69
C ILE A 50 -10.26 1.51 -1.69
N LYS A 51 -10.14 0.77 -2.81
CA LYS A 51 -11.11 0.86 -3.89
C LYS A 51 -12.50 0.63 -3.30
N THR A 52 -13.41 1.58 -3.55
CA THR A 52 -14.82 1.40 -3.22
C THR A 52 -15.33 0.18 -3.93
N GLU A 53 -16.22 -0.57 -3.27
CA GLU A 53 -16.86 -1.69 -3.93
C GLU A 53 -17.62 -1.19 -5.15
N PRO A 54 -17.44 -1.83 -6.31
CA PRO A 54 -18.36 -1.66 -7.41
C PRO A 54 -19.82 -1.90 -6.92
N PRO A 55 -20.76 -0.98 -7.19
CA PRO A 55 -22.14 -1.09 -6.68
C PRO A 55 -22.89 -2.33 -7.19
N ASP A 56 -22.45 -2.87 -8.33
CA ASP A 56 -22.98 -4.07 -8.98
C ASP A 56 -22.87 -5.34 -8.12
N ILE A 57 -21.89 -5.43 -7.22
CA ILE A 57 -21.75 -6.57 -6.30
C ILE A 57 -22.89 -6.59 -5.28
N ALA A 58 -23.19 -5.44 -4.65
CA ALA A 58 -24.28 -5.32 -3.70
C ALA A 58 -25.64 -5.59 -4.37
N ASP A 59 -25.84 -5.08 -5.58
CA ASP A 59 -27.06 -5.33 -6.37
C ASP A 59 -27.20 -6.80 -6.77
N SER A 60 -26.10 -7.46 -7.11
CA SER A 60 -26.08 -8.90 -7.41
C SER A 60 -26.46 -9.74 -6.18
N ILE A 61 -25.94 -9.39 -5.00
CA ILE A 61 -26.29 -10.07 -3.74
C ILE A 61 -27.77 -9.86 -3.40
N ARG A 62 -28.29 -8.63 -3.53
CA ARG A 62 -29.72 -8.33 -3.34
C ARG A 62 -30.60 -9.16 -4.29
N SER A 63 -30.17 -9.30 -5.54
CA SER A 63 -30.86 -10.11 -6.54
C SER A 63 -30.85 -11.60 -6.17
N LEU A 64 -29.72 -12.13 -5.71
CA LEU A 64 -29.60 -13.51 -5.23
C LEU A 64 -30.52 -13.78 -4.02
N ILE A 65 -30.55 -12.87 -3.05
CA ILE A 65 -31.45 -12.96 -1.89
C ILE A 65 -32.92 -12.99 -2.34
N ALA A 66 -33.30 -12.13 -3.29
CA ALA A 66 -34.66 -12.05 -3.81
C ALA A 66 -35.06 -13.32 -4.58
N ILE A 67 -34.16 -13.87 -5.39
CA ILE A 67 -34.37 -15.14 -6.09
C ILE A 67 -34.51 -16.28 -5.08
N ASN A 68 -33.58 -16.39 -4.12
CA ASN A 68 -33.59 -17.42 -3.07
C ASN A 68 -34.90 -17.40 -2.28
N TYR A 69 -35.37 -16.21 -1.90
CA TYR A 69 -36.66 -16.02 -1.25
C TYR A 69 -37.83 -16.44 -2.15
N THR A 70 -37.83 -15.98 -3.42
CA THR A 70 -38.89 -16.24 -4.38
C THR A 70 -39.10 -17.73 -4.63
N ILE A 71 -38.02 -18.52 -4.71
CA ILE A 71 -38.10 -19.97 -4.92
C ILE A 71 -38.13 -20.78 -3.61
N GLY A 72 -37.96 -20.10 -2.48
CA GLY A 72 -37.83 -20.70 -1.16
C GLY A 72 -39.11 -21.39 -0.65
N ASP A 73 -39.08 -21.80 0.60
CA ASP A 73 -40.19 -22.52 1.24
C ASP A 73 -41.44 -21.62 1.36
N ASP A 74 -42.59 -22.18 1.00
CA ASP A 74 -43.89 -21.53 1.11
C ASP A 74 -44.19 -21.10 2.55
N ALA A 75 -43.77 -21.88 3.55
CA ALA A 75 -43.94 -21.55 4.96
C ALA A 75 -43.17 -20.26 5.33
N ILE A 76 -41.92 -20.11 4.86
CA ILE A 76 -41.13 -18.89 5.09
C ILE A 76 -41.84 -17.70 4.45
N ARG A 77 -42.30 -17.84 3.20
CA ARG A 77 -42.96 -16.73 2.51
C ARG A 77 -44.28 -16.33 3.15
N ASN A 78 -45.07 -17.30 3.59
CA ASN A 78 -46.34 -17.03 4.27
C ASN A 78 -46.10 -16.28 5.59
N ASP A 79 -45.07 -16.66 6.34
CA ASP A 79 -44.67 -15.98 7.57
C ASP A 79 -44.26 -14.52 7.29
N VAL A 80 -43.45 -14.27 6.25
CA VAL A 80 -43.03 -12.92 5.88
C VAL A 80 -44.22 -12.10 5.36
N ALA A 81 -45.04 -12.67 4.46
CA ALA A 81 -46.19 -11.98 3.88
C ALA A 81 -47.21 -11.52 4.94
N ALA A 82 -47.38 -12.27 6.02
CA ALA A 82 -48.28 -11.93 7.13
C ALA A 82 -47.86 -10.64 7.88
N ASP A 83 -46.57 -10.31 7.90
CA ASP A 83 -46.04 -9.17 8.65
C ASP A 83 -45.09 -8.28 7.82
N LYS A 84 -45.17 -8.33 6.48
CA LYS A 84 -44.24 -7.67 5.54
C LYS A 84 -44.11 -6.15 5.67
N THR A 85 -45.03 -5.49 6.37
CA THR A 85 -44.99 -4.04 6.62
C THR A 85 -44.33 -3.69 7.96
N LYS A 86 -43.87 -4.69 8.73
CA LYS A 86 -43.27 -4.53 10.05
C LYS A 86 -41.77 -4.81 9.98
N ASP A 87 -41.00 -4.10 10.78
CA ASP A 87 -39.58 -4.39 10.97
C ASP A 87 -39.36 -5.66 11.80
N TRP A 88 -38.12 -6.13 11.82
CA TRP A 88 -37.75 -7.33 12.59
C TRP A 88 -38.01 -7.16 14.09
N ALA A 89 -37.79 -5.97 14.65
CA ALA A 89 -37.96 -5.72 16.08
C ALA A 89 -39.41 -6.01 16.51
N ALA A 90 -40.39 -5.59 15.72
CA ALA A 90 -41.82 -5.80 15.97
C ALA A 90 -42.30 -7.26 15.81
N VAL A 91 -41.57 -8.09 15.06
CA VAL A 91 -41.97 -9.50 14.78
C VAL A 91 -41.08 -10.54 15.45
N SER A 92 -39.91 -10.16 15.96
CA SER A 92 -38.89 -11.06 16.48
C SER A 92 -39.41 -12.07 17.50
N ALA A 93 -40.34 -11.65 18.38
CA ALA A 93 -40.97 -12.50 19.38
C ALA A 93 -41.81 -13.65 18.79
N LYS A 94 -42.28 -13.52 17.54
CA LYS A 94 -43.04 -14.57 16.82
C LYS A 94 -42.14 -15.62 16.18
N HIS A 95 -40.86 -15.29 15.94
CA HIS A 95 -39.92 -16.08 15.17
C HIS A 95 -38.80 -16.63 16.07
N THR A 96 -39.16 -17.62 16.90
CA THR A 96 -38.25 -18.27 17.85
C THR A 96 -37.65 -19.57 17.31
N GLY A 97 -36.69 -20.14 18.04
CA GLY A 97 -36.03 -21.39 17.67
C GLY A 97 -35.30 -21.28 16.32
N THR A 98 -35.62 -22.16 15.38
CA THR A 98 -34.99 -22.17 14.05
C THR A 98 -35.39 -20.96 13.19
N LYS A 99 -36.53 -20.30 13.48
CA LYS A 99 -36.99 -19.11 12.75
C LYS A 99 -36.24 -17.82 13.12
N VAL A 100 -35.39 -17.84 14.16
CA VAL A 100 -34.49 -16.72 14.49
C VAL A 100 -33.61 -16.35 13.29
N TYR A 101 -33.28 -17.32 12.43
CA TYR A 101 -32.56 -17.09 11.18
C TYR A 101 -33.21 -16.04 10.26
N TYR A 102 -34.54 -15.84 10.35
CA TYR A 102 -35.24 -14.85 9.53
C TYR A 102 -34.71 -13.44 9.75
N SER A 103 -34.19 -13.14 10.94
CA SER A 103 -33.54 -11.86 11.27
C SER A 103 -32.51 -11.43 10.23
N LYS A 104 -31.74 -12.38 9.67
CA LYS A 104 -30.66 -12.11 8.72
C LYS A 104 -31.14 -11.58 7.36
N HIS A 105 -32.40 -11.82 7.03
CA HIS A 105 -32.94 -11.54 5.70
C HIS A 105 -34.27 -10.78 5.71
N TRP A 106 -34.85 -10.54 6.89
CA TRP A 106 -36.20 -10.02 7.07
C TRP A 106 -36.49 -8.77 6.24
N GLU A 107 -35.59 -7.79 6.27
CA GLU A 107 -35.74 -6.54 5.51
C GLU A 107 -35.82 -6.80 4.00
N GLN A 108 -34.90 -7.63 3.47
CA GLN A 108 -34.84 -7.93 2.05
C GLN A 108 -36.02 -8.80 1.59
N TRP A 109 -36.44 -9.77 2.41
CA TRP A 109 -37.62 -10.59 2.13
C TRP A 109 -38.91 -9.75 2.16
N SER A 110 -39.05 -8.89 3.17
CA SER A 110 -40.18 -7.96 3.28
C SER A 110 -40.22 -6.97 2.11
N ARG A 111 -39.07 -6.47 1.64
CA ARG A 111 -38.99 -5.66 0.42
C ARG A 111 -39.58 -6.40 -0.78
N VAL A 112 -39.14 -7.63 -1.01
CA VAL A 112 -39.60 -8.45 -2.15
C VAL A 112 -41.11 -8.69 -2.09
N GLU A 113 -41.67 -8.97 -0.90
CA GLU A 113 -43.12 -9.13 -0.70
C GLU A 113 -43.95 -7.84 -0.89
N ASN A 114 -43.31 -6.67 -0.83
CA ASN A 114 -43.94 -5.37 -1.05
C ASN A 114 -43.72 -4.83 -2.47
N LEU A 115 -43.00 -5.55 -3.35
CA LEU A 115 -42.83 -5.12 -4.74
C LEU A 115 -44.18 -5.01 -5.44
N ASN A 116 -44.34 -3.96 -6.26
CA ASN A 116 -45.51 -3.83 -7.10
C ASN A 116 -45.40 -4.87 -8.23
N PRO A 117 -46.45 -5.66 -8.53
CA PRO A 117 -46.40 -6.65 -9.61
C PRO A 117 -46.05 -6.08 -11.00
N SER A 118 -46.24 -4.77 -11.20
CA SER A 118 -45.87 -4.08 -12.44
C SER A 118 -44.38 -3.72 -12.53
N ASP A 119 -43.64 -3.77 -11.41
CA ASP A 119 -42.21 -3.46 -11.35
C ASP A 119 -41.38 -4.43 -12.19
N ALA A 120 -40.28 -3.93 -12.76
CA ALA A 120 -39.36 -4.73 -13.56
C ALA A 120 -38.75 -5.88 -12.75
N GLU A 121 -38.40 -5.63 -11.48
CA GLU A 121 -37.86 -6.63 -10.57
C GLU A 121 -38.88 -7.74 -10.28
N ALA A 122 -40.14 -7.38 -9.95
CA ALA A 122 -41.21 -8.35 -9.70
C ALA A 122 -41.42 -9.27 -10.92
N LYS A 123 -41.42 -8.68 -12.13
CA LYS A 123 -41.51 -9.43 -13.39
C LYS A 123 -40.32 -10.38 -13.60
N ALA A 124 -39.10 -9.94 -13.28
CA ALA A 124 -37.91 -10.78 -13.38
C ALA A 124 -37.95 -11.96 -12.38
N LEU A 125 -38.42 -11.71 -11.15
CA LEU A 125 -38.55 -12.74 -10.12
C LEU A 125 -39.62 -13.78 -10.46
N LEU A 126 -40.69 -13.41 -11.17
CA LEU A 126 -41.69 -14.38 -11.66
C LEU A 126 -41.08 -15.48 -12.55
N VAL A 127 -40.03 -15.18 -13.30
CA VAL A 127 -39.32 -16.20 -14.11
C VAL A 127 -38.71 -17.29 -13.23
N TRP A 128 -38.28 -16.93 -12.02
CA TRP A 128 -37.71 -17.86 -11.04
C TRP A 128 -38.78 -18.66 -10.31
N HIS A 129 -40.00 -18.13 -10.15
CA HIS A 129 -41.11 -18.78 -9.45
C HIS A 129 -41.40 -20.20 -9.99
N LYS A 130 -41.22 -20.45 -11.29
CA LYS A 130 -41.41 -21.78 -11.89
C LYS A 130 -40.50 -22.87 -11.29
N HIS A 131 -39.40 -22.48 -10.65
CA HIS A 131 -38.44 -23.39 -10.02
C HIS A 131 -38.76 -23.73 -8.56
N ARG A 132 -39.88 -23.24 -7.99
CA ARG A 132 -40.28 -23.52 -6.59
C ARG A 132 -40.36 -25.01 -6.24
N ASN A 133 -40.73 -25.84 -7.21
CA ASN A 133 -40.85 -27.29 -7.02
C ASN A 133 -39.55 -28.05 -7.34
N ASN A 134 -38.48 -27.37 -7.75
CA ASN A 134 -37.20 -28.00 -8.07
C ASN A 134 -36.25 -27.90 -6.87
N SER A 135 -36.09 -28.99 -6.13
CA SER A 135 -35.23 -29.07 -4.94
C SER A 135 -33.76 -28.78 -5.22
N GLU A 136 -33.24 -29.25 -6.36
CA GLU A 136 -31.84 -29.03 -6.75
C GLU A 136 -31.55 -27.55 -7.02
N VAL A 137 -32.43 -26.87 -7.78
CA VAL A 137 -32.29 -25.43 -8.06
C VAL A 137 -32.37 -24.62 -6.77
N LYS A 138 -33.30 -24.96 -5.87
CA LYS A 138 -33.41 -24.32 -4.55
C LYS A 138 -32.11 -24.44 -3.76
N GLN A 139 -31.53 -25.65 -3.71
CA GLN A 139 -30.30 -25.89 -2.96
C GLN A 139 -29.10 -25.13 -3.54
N ARG A 140 -28.96 -25.11 -4.88
CA ARG A 140 -27.86 -24.39 -5.55
C ARG A 140 -27.97 -22.88 -5.35
N VAL A 141 -29.16 -22.31 -5.55
CA VAL A 141 -29.40 -20.87 -5.35
C VAL A 141 -29.13 -20.48 -3.89
N ARG A 142 -29.58 -21.30 -2.93
CA ARG A 142 -29.30 -21.08 -1.51
C ARG A 142 -27.79 -21.05 -1.23
N MET A 143 -27.05 -22.05 -1.70
CA MET A 143 -25.61 -22.14 -1.52
C MET A 143 -24.87 -20.93 -2.10
N ILE A 144 -25.21 -20.54 -3.34
CA ILE A 144 -24.59 -19.38 -4.00
C ILE A 144 -24.90 -18.10 -3.23
N THR A 145 -26.14 -17.94 -2.78
CA THR A 145 -26.58 -16.76 -2.01
C THR A 145 -25.84 -16.67 -0.68
N GLU A 146 -25.79 -17.76 0.10
CA GLU A 146 -25.09 -17.80 1.39
C GLU A 146 -23.58 -17.54 1.23
N THR A 147 -22.97 -18.10 0.18
CA THR A 147 -21.55 -17.87 -0.14
C THR A 147 -21.27 -16.42 -0.51
N ALA A 148 -22.12 -15.82 -1.35
CA ALA A 148 -21.95 -14.43 -1.77
C ALA A 148 -22.09 -13.45 -0.60
N ILE A 149 -23.04 -13.69 0.32
CA ILE A 149 -23.21 -12.91 1.53
C ILE A 149 -21.96 -13.02 2.42
N ALA A 150 -21.51 -14.24 2.71
CA ALA A 150 -20.34 -14.46 3.58
C ALA A 150 -19.07 -13.81 3.01
N LEU A 151 -18.87 -13.88 1.69
CA LEU A 151 -17.73 -13.24 1.03
C LEU A 151 -17.82 -11.72 1.11
N HIS A 152 -19.01 -11.15 0.93
CA HIS A 152 -19.23 -9.71 1.05
C HIS A 152 -19.01 -9.22 2.48
N GLU A 153 -19.54 -9.91 3.49
CA GLU A 153 -19.29 -9.60 4.91
C GLU A 153 -17.79 -9.66 5.25
N ALA A 154 -17.09 -10.71 4.82
CA ALA A 154 -15.64 -10.83 5.02
C ALA A 154 -14.87 -9.69 4.31
N ALA A 155 -15.28 -9.31 3.11
CA ALA A 155 -14.67 -8.19 2.38
C ALA A 155 -14.93 -6.85 3.06
N GLN A 156 -16.12 -6.63 3.64
CA GLN A 156 -16.42 -5.43 4.42
C GLN A 156 -15.57 -5.37 5.69
N GLN A 157 -15.43 -6.48 6.42
CA GLN A 157 -14.56 -6.53 7.61
C GLN A 157 -13.12 -6.19 7.25
N VAL A 158 -12.56 -6.75 6.18
CA VAL A 158 -11.19 -6.43 5.73
C VAL A 158 -11.07 -4.95 5.32
N LYS A 159 -12.09 -4.36 4.70
CA LYS A 159 -12.10 -2.92 4.37
C LYS A 159 -12.15 -2.05 5.63
N GLU A 160 -12.96 -2.43 6.61
CA GLU A 160 -13.03 -1.75 7.89
C GLU A 160 -11.71 -1.86 8.65
N ASP A 161 -11.09 -3.04 8.69
CA ASP A 161 -9.78 -3.26 9.28
C ASP A 161 -8.72 -2.40 8.59
N LEU A 162 -8.73 -2.32 7.25
CA LEU A 162 -7.80 -1.46 6.49
C LEU A 162 -8.04 0.04 6.74
N LYS A 163 -9.29 0.48 6.92
CA LYS A 163 -9.63 1.86 7.29
C LYS A 163 -9.23 2.17 8.74
N ALA A 164 -9.48 1.23 9.65
CA ALA A 164 -9.15 1.34 11.07
C ALA A 164 -7.63 1.29 11.31
N ALA A 165 -6.88 0.62 10.44
CA ALA A 165 -5.44 0.41 10.57
C ALA A 165 -4.55 1.65 10.32
N GLY A 166 -5.08 2.86 10.11
CA GLY A 166 -4.24 4.07 10.01
C GLY A 166 -3.16 3.98 8.92
N LEU A 167 -3.34 3.14 7.89
CA LEU A 167 -2.30 2.82 6.91
C LEU A 167 -1.76 4.08 6.21
N SER A 168 -2.64 5.04 5.89
CA SER A 168 -2.20 6.32 5.32
C SER A 168 -1.31 7.11 6.29
N ASP A 169 -1.64 7.10 7.58
CA ASP A 169 -0.86 7.77 8.62
C ASP A 169 0.49 7.07 8.84
N ASP A 170 0.51 5.73 8.82
CA ASP A 170 1.74 4.94 8.93
C ASP A 170 2.66 5.15 7.73
N LEU A 171 2.11 5.18 6.52
CA LEU A 171 2.87 5.48 5.29
C LEU A 171 3.41 6.92 5.33
N GLU A 172 2.61 7.91 5.75
CA GLU A 172 3.08 9.28 5.95
C GLU A 172 4.19 9.33 7.01
N ARG A 173 3.96 8.74 8.18
CA ARG A 173 4.96 8.70 9.26
C ARG A 173 6.23 7.96 8.85
N SER A 174 6.17 6.99 7.95
CA SER A 174 7.37 6.34 7.42
C SER A 174 8.23 7.30 6.58
N LEU A 175 7.60 8.23 5.85
CA LEU A 175 8.29 9.27 5.08
C LEU A 175 8.92 10.31 6.01
N TYR A 176 8.12 10.82 6.95
CA TYR A 176 8.46 12.02 7.73
C TYR A 176 9.03 11.74 9.13
N GLY A 177 8.86 10.53 9.67
CA GLY A 177 9.21 10.14 11.06
C GLY A 177 8.25 10.69 12.13
N ALA A 178 7.32 11.53 11.73
CA ALA A 178 6.30 12.23 12.51
C ALA A 178 5.16 12.63 11.55
N PRO A 179 4.02 13.16 12.04
CA PRO A 179 3.03 13.76 11.15
C PRO A 179 3.66 14.85 10.25
N LYS A 180 3.30 14.90 8.96
CA LYS A 180 3.90 15.82 7.99
C LYS A 180 3.90 17.27 8.47
N ALA A 181 2.82 17.71 9.12
CA ALA A 181 2.64 19.08 9.59
C ALA A 181 3.68 19.52 10.63
N THR A 182 4.21 18.59 11.42
CA THR A 182 5.16 18.88 12.51
C THR A 182 6.57 18.34 12.26
N ALA A 183 6.77 17.61 11.16
CA ALA A 183 8.07 17.06 10.80
C ALA A 183 9.07 18.15 10.42
N THR A 184 10.26 18.08 11.01
CA THR A 184 11.39 18.97 10.73
C THR A 184 12.66 18.16 10.52
N PHE A 185 13.47 18.55 9.54
CA PHE A 185 14.74 17.92 9.21
C PHE A 185 15.88 18.89 9.48
N LYS A 186 16.02 19.27 10.76
CA LYS A 186 16.99 20.25 11.22
C LYS A 186 17.88 19.61 12.28
N PHE A 187 19.16 19.97 12.26
CA PHE A 187 20.12 19.63 13.31
C PHE A 187 20.58 20.90 14.02
N ALA A 188 20.47 20.91 15.36
CA ALA A 188 20.52 22.12 16.19
C ALA A 188 21.95 22.64 16.45
N SER A 189 22.92 21.74 16.60
CA SER A 189 24.31 22.10 16.94
C SER A 189 25.35 21.10 16.43
N GLY A 190 24.93 20.09 15.67
CA GLY A 190 25.78 19.04 15.14
C GLY A 190 26.28 19.30 13.72
N ASN A 191 27.08 18.37 13.22
CA ASN A 191 27.34 18.20 11.81
C ASN A 191 26.43 17.08 11.26
N ARG A 192 26.31 16.99 9.93
CA ARG A 192 25.50 15.96 9.25
C ARG A 192 25.90 14.55 9.69
N GLU A 193 27.17 14.34 9.99
CA GLU A 193 27.74 13.07 10.45
C GLU A 193 27.15 12.61 11.80
N THR A 194 26.76 13.52 12.70
CA THR A 194 26.06 13.14 13.95
C THR A 194 24.66 12.59 13.67
N GLU A 195 23.95 13.12 12.68
CA GLU A 195 22.59 12.68 12.35
C GLU A 195 22.57 11.46 11.44
N CYS A 196 23.48 11.42 10.47
CA CYS A 196 23.54 10.41 9.41
C CYS A 196 24.52 9.27 9.71
N GLY A 197 25.39 9.44 10.70
CA GLY A 197 26.40 8.46 11.10
C GLY A 197 27.80 8.82 10.61
N LYS A 198 28.79 8.22 11.28
CA LYS A 198 30.21 8.40 11.02
C LYS A 198 30.79 7.14 10.36
N GLY A 199 31.51 7.33 9.26
CA GLY A 199 32.34 6.29 8.65
C GLY A 199 33.56 5.93 9.49
N THR A 200 34.23 4.85 9.11
CA THR A 200 35.37 4.14 9.72
C THR A 200 36.62 4.96 9.96
N THR A 201 36.78 6.14 9.34
CA THR A 201 37.92 7.02 9.66
C THR A 201 37.65 8.03 10.74
N ALA A 202 36.39 8.18 11.16
CA ALA A 202 36.09 8.57 12.52
C ALA A 202 35.80 7.29 13.31
N THR A 203 35.80 7.34 14.64
CA THR A 203 35.29 6.20 15.44
C THR A 203 33.87 5.89 14.95
N ALA A 204 33.71 4.77 14.24
CA ALA A 204 32.48 4.44 13.55
C ALA A 204 31.31 4.46 14.54
N SER A 205 30.27 5.24 14.22
CA SER A 205 29.13 5.40 15.11
C SER A 205 27.85 5.62 14.30
N PRO A 206 26.74 4.96 14.66
CA PRO A 206 25.46 5.19 14.01
C PRO A 206 25.00 6.64 14.21
N GLY A 207 24.31 7.19 13.22
CA GLY A 207 23.68 8.51 13.32
C GLY A 207 22.43 8.47 14.19
N THR A 208 22.02 9.63 14.72
CA THR A 208 20.79 9.67 15.55
C THR A 208 19.48 9.66 14.76
N LYS A 209 19.54 9.97 13.46
CA LYS A 209 18.36 10.11 12.58
C LYS A 209 18.33 9.16 11.39
N ALA A 210 19.47 8.66 10.94
CA ALA A 210 19.51 7.58 9.94
C ALA A 210 18.63 6.39 10.39
N GLY A 211 17.82 5.88 9.48
CA GLY A 211 16.87 4.80 9.66
C GLY A 211 15.59 5.17 10.41
N LYS A 212 15.37 6.45 10.77
CA LYS A 212 14.17 6.90 11.50
C LYS A 212 13.04 7.38 10.59
N ALA A 213 13.36 7.84 9.39
CA ALA A 213 12.40 8.27 8.38
C ALA A 213 13.04 8.21 7.00
N LEU A 214 12.26 7.87 5.97
CA LEU A 214 12.78 7.75 4.60
C LEU A 214 13.35 9.08 4.07
N TYR A 215 12.79 10.23 4.48
CA TYR A 215 13.32 11.54 4.10
C TYR A 215 14.60 11.92 4.87
N TRP A 216 14.79 11.43 6.10
CA TRP A 216 16.09 11.55 6.78
C TRP A 216 17.15 10.72 6.04
N ASP A 217 16.83 9.48 5.67
CA ASP A 217 17.73 8.62 4.90
C ASP A 217 18.08 9.23 3.55
N LEU A 218 17.09 9.85 2.90
CA LEU A 218 17.28 10.52 1.62
C LEU A 218 18.24 11.71 1.74
N LEU A 219 18.06 12.56 2.74
CA LEU A 219 18.97 13.68 2.99
C LEU A 219 20.38 13.18 3.34
N CYS A 220 20.48 12.13 4.16
CA CYS A 220 21.75 11.53 4.50
C CYS A 220 22.50 11.00 3.28
N LEU A 221 21.80 10.43 2.30
CA LEU A 221 22.41 9.92 1.07
C LEU A 221 22.66 11.00 0.00
N CYS A 222 21.78 11.98 -0.11
CA CYS A 222 21.66 12.81 -1.32
C CYS A 222 21.89 14.30 -1.11
N ALA A 223 21.84 14.81 0.12
CA ALA A 223 22.01 16.24 0.34
C ALA A 223 23.42 16.71 -0.05
N GLY A 224 23.55 17.94 -0.56
CA GLY A 224 24.84 18.56 -0.84
C GLY A 224 25.67 18.87 0.42
N LYS A 225 27.00 19.00 0.26
CA LYS A 225 27.96 19.46 1.27
C LYS A 225 28.70 20.69 0.74
N ASN A 226 29.07 21.61 1.64
CA ASN A 226 29.56 22.98 1.31
C ASN A 226 30.89 23.02 0.54
N THR A 227 31.55 21.87 0.36
CA THR A 227 32.88 21.76 -0.25
C THR A 227 32.90 20.87 -1.49
N ASP A 228 31.76 20.30 -1.89
CA ASP A 228 31.69 19.42 -3.06
C ASP A 228 31.32 20.24 -4.30
N THR A 229 32.17 20.22 -5.32
CA THR A 229 31.87 20.78 -6.65
C THR A 229 30.66 20.11 -7.32
N ASP A 230 30.30 18.91 -6.85
CA ASP A 230 29.15 18.10 -7.28
C ASP A 230 28.08 18.03 -6.18
N ALA A 231 27.95 19.08 -5.35
CA ALA A 231 26.97 19.14 -4.27
C ALA A 231 25.54 18.84 -4.79
N GLY A 232 24.89 17.84 -4.19
CA GLY A 232 23.53 17.42 -4.56
C GLY A 232 23.46 16.38 -5.68
N LEU A 233 24.56 16.12 -6.40
CA LEU A 233 24.61 15.14 -7.50
C LEU A 233 24.93 13.72 -7.04
N ALA A 234 25.13 13.47 -5.74
CA ALA A 234 25.55 12.16 -5.23
C ALA A 234 24.56 11.04 -5.60
N CYS A 235 23.26 11.34 -5.64
CA CYS A 235 22.21 10.34 -5.87
C CYS A 235 21.73 10.26 -7.31
N CYS A 236 21.60 11.39 -8.01
CA CYS A 236 21.10 11.40 -9.38
C CYS A 236 21.49 12.68 -10.11
N GLU A 237 21.48 12.63 -11.43
CA GLU A 237 21.49 13.83 -12.26
C GLU A 237 20.20 14.63 -12.02
N GLY A 238 20.32 15.95 -11.84
CA GLY A 238 19.19 16.83 -11.51
C GLY A 238 18.70 16.74 -10.05
N CYS A 239 19.33 15.92 -9.21
CA CYS A 239 19.11 15.95 -7.75
C CYS A 239 19.69 17.24 -7.13
N ASP A 240 20.54 17.97 -7.83
CA ASP A 240 21.19 19.21 -7.43
C ASP A 240 20.36 20.47 -7.74
N GLU A 241 19.10 20.35 -8.18
CA GLU A 241 18.22 21.51 -8.29
C GLU A 241 17.91 22.12 -6.91
N ALA A 242 17.58 23.41 -6.88
CA ALA A 242 17.15 24.08 -5.65
C ALA A 242 15.95 23.35 -5.01
N PRO A 243 15.93 23.15 -3.68
CA PRO A 243 16.86 23.70 -2.69
C PRO A 243 18.04 22.77 -2.33
N ASN A 244 18.39 21.79 -3.17
CA ASN A 244 19.51 20.87 -2.95
C ASN A 244 20.84 21.28 -3.61
N ASN A 245 20.85 22.38 -4.38
CA ASN A 245 22.00 22.93 -5.12
C ASN A 245 23.14 23.49 -4.25
N ASN A 246 23.02 23.42 -2.93
CA ASN A 246 24.01 23.90 -1.97
C ASN A 246 24.08 22.93 -0.78
N ALA A 247 24.88 23.25 0.24
CA ALA A 247 24.93 22.36 1.41
C ALA A 247 23.67 22.42 2.26
N TRP A 248 23.30 21.26 2.78
CA TRP A 248 22.37 21.21 3.89
C TRP A 248 23.11 21.55 5.19
N THR A 249 22.95 22.79 5.64
CA THR A 249 23.66 23.36 6.79
C THR A 249 22.93 23.20 8.11
N ALA A 250 23.68 23.30 9.20
CA ALA A 250 23.10 23.31 10.54
C ALA A 250 22.03 24.39 10.65
N ASN A 251 21.05 24.09 11.48
CA ASN A 251 19.90 24.93 11.75
C ASN A 251 18.97 25.25 10.56
N THR A 252 19.22 24.68 9.39
CA THR A 252 18.37 24.82 8.20
C THR A 252 17.47 23.59 8.08
N ASP A 253 16.16 23.80 7.91
CA ASP A 253 15.23 22.69 7.71
C ASP A 253 15.43 22.07 6.33
N GLY A 254 15.71 20.78 6.31
CA GLY A 254 15.89 19.97 5.10
C GLY A 254 14.59 19.43 4.53
N LYS A 255 13.41 19.72 5.10
CA LYS A 255 12.14 19.15 4.66
C LYS A 255 11.88 19.34 3.16
N GLU A 256 11.89 20.58 2.70
CA GLU A 256 11.64 20.92 1.29
C GLU A 256 12.68 20.28 0.36
N ARG A 257 13.93 20.22 0.82
CA ARG A 257 15.02 19.53 0.11
C ARG A 257 14.73 18.04 -0.04
N ALA A 258 14.31 17.36 1.03
CA ALA A 258 13.97 15.94 0.97
C ALA A 258 12.79 15.68 0.03
N GLU A 259 11.73 16.50 0.13
CA GLU A 259 10.56 16.42 -0.74
C GLU A 259 10.96 16.61 -2.21
N LYS A 260 11.82 17.60 -2.52
CA LYS A 260 12.30 17.88 -3.87
C LYS A 260 13.17 16.76 -4.43
N ILE A 261 14.10 16.21 -3.64
CA ILE A 261 14.89 15.06 -4.06
C ILE A 261 13.97 13.84 -4.31
N ALA A 262 12.94 13.64 -3.48
CA ALA A 262 11.99 12.55 -3.65
C ALA A 262 11.12 12.67 -4.91
N GLU A 263 10.96 13.86 -5.50
CA GLU A 263 10.34 14.03 -6.83
C GLU A 263 11.18 13.40 -7.95
N ARG A 264 12.48 13.17 -7.73
CA ARG A 264 13.35 12.47 -8.68
C ARG A 264 13.22 10.95 -8.62
N CYS A 265 12.43 10.42 -7.69
CA CYS A 265 12.15 8.99 -7.68
C CYS A 265 11.34 8.60 -8.93
N PRO A 266 11.74 7.55 -9.66
CA PRO A 266 11.08 7.21 -10.91
C PRO A 266 9.59 6.87 -10.73
N PRO A 267 8.68 7.42 -11.57
CA PRO A 267 7.24 7.23 -11.42
C PRO A 267 6.81 5.77 -11.60
N TYR A 268 7.55 4.97 -12.39
CA TYR A 268 7.27 3.55 -12.57
C TYR A 268 7.46 2.70 -11.29
N LEU A 269 8.03 3.28 -10.22
CA LEU A 269 8.13 2.63 -8.92
C LEU A 269 6.90 2.84 -8.06
N VAL A 270 5.95 3.69 -8.46
CA VAL A 270 4.65 3.83 -7.78
C VAL A 270 3.82 2.59 -8.09
N PRO A 271 3.44 1.78 -7.09
CA PRO A 271 2.69 0.55 -7.34
C PRO A 271 1.20 0.83 -7.54
N GLU A 272 0.56 0.00 -8.37
CA GLU A 272 -0.90 0.02 -8.54
C GLU A 272 -1.64 -0.53 -7.32
N GLN A 273 -1.00 -1.43 -6.56
CA GLN A 273 -1.57 -2.08 -5.38
C GLN A 273 -0.52 -2.24 -4.29
N LEU A 274 -0.91 -1.98 -3.03
CA LEU A 274 -0.07 -2.31 -1.88
C LEU A 274 -0.27 -3.78 -1.52
N THR A 275 0.80 -4.56 -1.59
CA THR A 275 0.79 -5.95 -1.12
C THR A 275 1.95 -6.18 -0.16
N GLN A 276 1.78 -7.13 0.75
CA GLN A 276 2.85 -7.52 1.68
C GLN A 276 4.10 -8.03 0.95
N SER A 277 3.92 -8.76 -0.14
CA SER A 277 5.03 -9.25 -0.98
C SER A 277 5.82 -8.10 -1.59
N LEU A 278 5.13 -7.09 -2.13
CA LEU A 278 5.79 -5.89 -2.66
C LEU A 278 6.55 -5.13 -1.57
N LEU A 279 5.94 -4.89 -0.41
CA LEU A 279 6.58 -4.22 0.71
C LEU A 279 7.86 -4.97 1.14
N ASN A 280 7.76 -6.28 1.33
CA ASN A 280 8.90 -7.12 1.71
C ASN A 280 10.02 -7.10 0.66
N SER A 281 9.66 -7.13 -0.62
CA SER A 281 10.62 -7.03 -1.74
C SER A 281 11.38 -5.70 -1.74
N ARG A 282 10.68 -4.58 -1.54
CA ARG A 282 11.30 -3.24 -1.47
C ARG A 282 12.17 -3.08 -0.22
N LEU A 283 11.71 -3.58 0.93
CA LEU A 283 12.49 -3.61 2.16
C LEU A 283 13.77 -4.44 2.01
N LEU A 284 13.68 -5.63 1.43
CA LEU A 284 14.85 -6.48 1.19
C LEU A 284 15.85 -5.79 0.24
N SER A 285 15.35 -5.15 -0.81
CA SER A 285 16.18 -4.39 -1.75
C SER A 285 16.93 -3.27 -1.03
N PHE A 286 16.23 -2.49 -0.21
CA PHE A 286 16.84 -1.43 0.61
C PHE A 286 17.85 -1.97 1.62
N LEU A 287 17.52 -3.01 2.39
CA LEU A 287 18.42 -3.60 3.39
C LEU A 287 19.68 -4.18 2.76
N THR A 288 19.56 -4.78 1.57
CA THR A 288 20.71 -5.29 0.80
C THR A 288 21.68 -4.17 0.40
N ARG A 289 21.18 -2.94 0.22
CA ARG A 289 22.00 -1.76 -0.06
C ARG A 289 22.57 -1.13 1.21
N ALA A 290 21.72 -0.95 2.23
CA ALA A 290 22.06 -0.37 3.52
C ALA A 290 23.25 -1.06 4.21
N ASN A 291 23.38 -2.38 4.03
CA ASN A 291 24.44 -3.20 4.63
C ASN A 291 25.74 -3.24 3.79
N LYS A 292 25.81 -2.54 2.65
CA LYS A 292 27.04 -2.48 1.84
C LYS A 292 27.87 -1.27 2.23
N HIS A 293 29.00 -1.52 2.89
CA HIS A 293 30.03 -0.50 3.10
C HIS A 293 30.59 -0.03 1.75
N LYS A 294 30.60 1.28 1.51
CA LYS A 294 31.14 1.89 0.29
C LYS A 294 32.13 2.99 0.63
N GLY A 295 33.38 2.82 0.18
CA GLY A 295 34.46 3.79 0.36
C GLY A 295 35.34 3.51 1.59
N SER A 296 36.39 4.30 1.74
CA SER A 296 37.23 4.39 2.94
C SER A 296 37.37 5.87 3.30
N GLY A 297 37.64 6.22 4.54
CA GLY A 297 37.77 7.66 4.86
C GLY A 297 36.46 8.36 5.19
N LEU A 298 36.53 9.68 5.03
CA LEU A 298 35.38 10.58 4.88
C LEU A 298 34.58 10.28 3.59
N VAL A 299 35.08 9.35 2.76
CA VAL A 299 34.44 8.82 1.55
C VAL A 299 33.64 7.55 1.86
N GLU A 300 33.68 7.04 3.10
CA GLU A 300 32.74 6.02 3.50
C GLU A 300 31.35 6.63 3.54
N LYS A 301 30.56 6.26 2.55
CA LYS A 301 29.23 6.80 2.38
C LYS A 301 28.33 6.17 3.41
N PHE A 302 27.61 7.05 4.10
CA PHE A 302 26.78 6.80 5.26
C PHE A 302 26.23 5.38 5.32
N VAL A 303 26.68 4.64 6.33
CA VAL A 303 26.12 3.34 6.65
C VAL A 303 24.77 3.60 7.32
N LEU A 304 23.70 3.11 6.71
CA LEU A 304 22.39 3.00 7.35
C LEU A 304 22.46 1.87 8.39
N VAL A 305 23.20 2.10 9.48
CA VAL A 305 23.34 1.12 10.56
C VAL A 305 22.04 1.11 11.35
N ARG A 306 21.23 0.06 11.16
CA ARG A 306 20.22 -0.31 12.16
C ARG A 306 20.95 -0.78 13.42
N LYS A 307 20.48 -0.32 14.58
CA LYS A 307 20.71 -1.06 15.83
C LYS A 307 20.06 -2.44 15.74
#